data_AF-R7LSB5-F1
#
_entry.id   AF-R7LSB5-F1
#
_cell.length_a   1.000
_cell.length_b   1.000
_cell.length_c   1.000
_cell.angle_alpha   90.00
_cell.angle_beta   90.00
_cell.angle_gamma   90.00
#
_symmetry.space_group_name_H-M   'P 1'
#
loop_
_entity.id
_entity.type
_entity.pdbx_description
1 polymer ?
#
loop_
_entity_poly.entity_id
_entity_poly.type
_entity_poly.pdbx_seq_one_letter_code
_entity_poly.pdbx_strand_id
1 'polypeptide(L)' 'MNNIITQNQKNIKRYLPHELKTRENAVKMYRKCNDIGYVCRKYHISRTSLWRWNKKYDGRKEWC' A
#
# COMPACT_ATOMS: atom_id res chain seq x y z
N MET A 1 32.80 -31.93 -4.57
CA MET A 1 32.32 -30.64 -5.10
C MET A 1 30.94 -30.36 -4.52
N ASN A 2 30.84 -29.40 -3.60
CA ASN A 2 29.56 -29.03 -2.99
C ASN A 2 28.88 -28.02 -3.92
N ASN A 3 27.87 -28.49 -4.66
CA ASN A 3 27.00 -27.62 -5.46
C ASN A 3 26.19 -26.75 -4.49
N ILE A 4 26.69 -25.54 -4.21
CA ILE A 4 25.93 -24.48 -3.56
C ILE A 4 24.84 -24.10 -4.57
N ILE A 5 23.66 -24.71 -4.41
CA ILE A 5 22.45 -24.31 -5.12
C ILE A 5 22.14 -22.90 -4.62
N THR A 6 22.59 -21.89 -5.37
CA THR A 6 22.19 -20.51 -5.18
C THR A 6 20.68 -20.44 -5.41
N GLN A 7 19.92 -20.40 -4.31
CA GLN A 7 18.53 -20.00 -4.31
C GLN A 7 18.50 -18.55 -4.79
N ASN A 8 18.51 -18.35 -6.10
CA ASN A 8 18.21 -17.09 -6.75
C ASN A 8 16.72 -16.84 -6.47
N GLN A 9 16.43 -16.36 -5.26
CA GLN A 9 15.11 -16.06 -4.74
C GLN A 9 14.61 -14.78 -5.42
N LYS A 10 14.53 -14.82 -6.75
CA LYS A 10 13.84 -13.84 -7.56
C LYS A 10 12.36 -13.90 -7.17
N ASN A 11 12.00 -12.99 -6.27
CA ASN A 11 10.68 -12.40 -6.22
C ASN A 11 9.55 -13.41 -5.98
N ILE A 12 9.54 -14.02 -4.78
CA ILE A 12 8.34 -14.68 -4.27
C ILE A 12 7.26 -13.59 -4.19
N LYS A 13 6.23 -13.77 -5.01
CA LYS A 13 5.09 -12.89 -5.34
C LYS A 13 4.21 -12.50 -4.13
N ARG A 14 4.78 -12.05 -3.01
CA ARG A 14 4.02 -11.78 -1.78
C ARG A 14 3.51 -10.35 -1.68
N TYR A 15 4.17 -9.41 -2.35
CA TYR A 15 3.79 -8.00 -2.33
C TYR A 15 3.97 -7.42 -3.72
N LEU A 16 2.90 -7.37 -4.54
CA LEU A 16 2.88 -6.37 -5.60
C LEU A 16 2.93 -5.02 -4.89
N PRO A 17 3.98 -4.20 -5.11
CA PRO A 17 4.03 -2.90 -4.46
C PRO A 17 2.87 -2.08 -5.01
N HIS A 18 1.85 -1.82 -4.20
CA HIS A 18 0.87 -0.78 -4.56
C HIS A 18 1.66 0.48 -4.86
N GLU A 19 1.48 1.05 -6.06
CA GLU A 19 2.13 2.30 -6.46
C GLU A 19 1.92 3.36 -5.37
N LEU A 20 2.95 4.16 -5.09
CA LEU A 20 2.90 5.20 -4.06
C LEU A 20 1.69 6.12 -4.26
N LYS A 21 1.43 6.49 -5.52
CA LYS A 21 0.29 7.29 -5.96
C LYS A 21 -1.06 6.66 -5.56
N THR A 22 -1.18 5.34 -5.67
CA THR A 22 -2.39 4.60 -5.27
C THR A 22 -2.62 4.67 -3.75
N ARG A 23 -1.55 4.59 -2.96
CA ARG A 23 -1.64 4.71 -1.49
C ARG A 23 -2.08 6.10 -1.07
N GLU A 24 -1.49 7.13 -1.68
CA GLU A 24 -1.84 8.52 -1.40
C GLU A 24 -3.28 8.84 -1.82
N ASN A 25 -3.70 8.39 -3.01
CA ASN A 25 -5.06 8.58 -3.49
C ASN A 25 -6.08 7.86 -2.62
N ALA A 26 -5.78 6.65 -2.14
CA ALA A 26 -6.63 5.93 -1.20
C ALA A 26 -6.81 6.69 0.13
N VAL A 27 -5.73 7.24 0.68
CA VAL A 27 -5.79 8.03 1.93
C VAL A 27 -6.52 9.36 1.72
N LYS A 28 -6.27 10.06 0.61
CA LYS A 28 -6.99 11.31 0.25
C LYS A 28 -8.48 11.05 0.06
N MET A 29 -8.86 9.98 -0.64
CA MET A 29 -10.25 9.58 -0.81
C MET A 29 -10.92 9.23 0.52
N TYR A 30 -10.22 8.51 1.39
CA TYR A 30 -10.71 8.20 2.74
C TYR A 30 -10.97 9.48 3.54
N ARG A 31 -10.05 10.44 3.55
CA ARG A 31 -10.26 11.73 4.26
C ARG A 31 -11.35 12.61 3.63
N LYS A 32 -11.65 12.45 2.34
CA LYS A 32 -12.71 13.20 1.64
C LYS A 32 -14.10 12.61 1.87
N CYS A 33 -14.23 11.28 1.80
CA CYS A 33 -15.53 10.60 1.77
C CYS A 33 -15.87 9.85 3.06
N ASN A 34 -14.91 9.69 3.99
CA ASN A 34 -14.97 8.90 5.23
C ASN A 34 -15.44 7.43 5.11
N ASP A 35 -15.79 6.96 3.91
CA ASP A 35 -16.20 5.59 3.64
C ASP A 35 -14.98 4.68 3.37
N ILE A 36 -14.64 3.88 4.38
CA ILE A 36 -13.56 2.90 4.33
C ILE A 36 -13.90 1.76 3.36
N GLY A 37 -15.17 1.32 3.33
CA GLY A 37 -15.61 0.19 2.52
C GLY A 37 -15.48 0.48 1.03
N TYR A 38 -15.89 1.68 0.62
CA TYR A 38 -15.76 2.15 -0.76
C TYR A 38 -14.30 2.22 -1.21
N VAL A 39 -13.40 2.77 -0.38
CA VAL A 39 -11.97 2.89 -0.69
C VAL A 39 -11.30 1.51 -0.79
N CYS A 40 -11.62 0.60 0.13
CA CYS A 40 -11.12 -0.77 0.10
C CYS A 40 -11.52 -1.51 -1.19
N ARG A 41 -12.77 -1.36 -1.64
CA ARG A 41 -13.26 -1.95 -2.90
C ARG A 41 -12.58 -1.34 -4.13
N LYS A 42 -12.48 -0.01 -4.20
CA LYS A 42 -11.92 0.69 -5.36
C LYS A 42 -10.44 0.36 -5.61
N TYR A 43 -9.65 0.28 -4.54
CA TYR A 43 -8.20 0.10 -4.64
C TYR A 43 -7.74 -1.34 -4.37
N HIS A 44 -8.68 -2.25 -4.11
CA HIS A 44 -8.38 -3.64 -3.72
C HIS A 44 -7.40 -3.71 -2.54
N ILE A 45 -7.66 -2.87 -1.53
CA ILE A 45 -6.82 -2.76 -0.33
C ILE A 45 -7.60 -3.22 0.89
N SER A 46 -6.91 -3.88 1.81
CA SER A 46 -7.49 -4.22 3.11
C SER A 46 -7.60 -2.99 4.00
N ARG A 47 -8.56 -2.99 4.93
CA ARG A 47 -8.72 -1.94 5.95
C ARG A 47 -7.40 -1.68 6.67
N THR A 48 -6.72 -2.73 7.14
CA THR A 48 -5.44 -2.63 7.85
C THR A 48 -4.36 -1.90 7.04
N SER A 49 -4.30 -2.12 5.73
CA SER A 49 -3.36 -1.42 4.85
C SER A 49 -3.67 0.07 4.76
N LEU A 50 -4.95 0.42 4.58
CA LEU A 50 -5.42 1.81 4.59
C LEU A 50 -5.10 2.50 5.92
N TRP A 51 -5.32 1.82 7.05
CA TRP A 51 -5.01 2.35 8.38
C TRP A 51 -3.51 2.60 8.58
N ARG A 52 -2.64 1.66 8.13
CA ARG A 52 -1.18 1.85 8.15
C ARG A 52 -0.77 3.07 7.33
N TRP A 53 -1.35 3.26 6.15
CA TRP A 53 -1.06 4.40 5.29
C TRP A 53 -1.61 5.69 5.88
N ASN A 54 -2.81 5.70 6.44
CA ASN A 54 -3.41 6.86 7.08
C ASN A 54 -2.65 7.28 8.35
N LYS A 55 -2.10 6.33 9.12
CA LYS A 55 -1.24 6.62 10.29
C LYS A 55 0.11 7.22 9.88
N LYS A 56 0.70 6.73 8.78
CA LYS A 56 1.93 7.30 8.19
C LYS A 56 1.65 8.64 7.49
N TYR A 57 0.40 8.89 7.14
CA TYR A 57 -0.04 10.15 6.55
C TYR A 57 -0.19 11.20 7.66
N ASP A 58 0.93 11.85 7.97
CA ASP A 58 1.12 12.80 9.06
C ASP A 58 0.26 14.07 8.95
N GLY A 59 -0.58 14.20 7.92
CA GLY A 59 -1.51 15.32 7.79
C GLY A 59 -0.85 16.69 7.57
N ARG A 60 0.49 16.77 7.49
CA ARG A 60 1.21 17.95 7.01
C ARG A 60 0.89 18.15 5.54
N LYS A 61 -0.13 18.97 5.36
CA LYS A 61 -0.64 19.58 4.15
C LYS A 61 0.41 20.56 3.64
N GLU A 62 1.41 20.08 2.91
CA GLU A 62 2.13 20.89 1.91
C GLU A 62 2.84 19.96 0.93
N TRP A 63 2.10 19.54 -0.10
CA TRP A 63 2.71 19.23 -1.39
C TRP A 63 2.18 20.32 -2.31
N CYS A 64 2.88 21.46 -2.27
CA CYS A 64 2.82 22.44 -3.35
C CYS A 64 3.59 21.86 -4.54
#